data_AF-A0AA39I9B8-F1
#
_entry.id   AF-A0AA39I9B8-F1
#
_cell.length_a   1.000
_cell.length_b   1.000
_cell.length_c   1.000
_cell.angle_alpha   90.00
_cell.angle_beta   90.00
_cell.angle_gamma   90.00
#
_symmetry.space_group_name_H-M   'P 1'
#
loop_
_entity.id
_entity.type
_entity.pdbx_description
1 polymer ?
#
loop_
_entity_poly.entity_id
_entity_poly.type
_entity_poly.pdbx_seq_one_letter_code
_entity_poly.pdbx_strand_id
1 'polypeptide(L)'
;MMKKKGSYTVDSLEEVELNAYLDLLPEEIKDFYRETSEADLSLLHGLREQLKGKNEQESFRIIKAAHAPLAERLKTMYTKLFQKINKLSEKPKTYLTNLIRRIEDIDAESLEDWLAKVDKVAVTLGKPDQASQNEILTTFPTLDGFWDDM
;
A
#
# COMPACT_ATOMS: atom_id res chain seq x y z
N MET A 1 -32.80 -1.06 -36.14
CA MET A 1 -31.89 0.11 -36.12
C MET A 1 -31.52 0.41 -34.68
N MET A 2 -30.21 0.31 -34.42
CA MET A 2 -29.37 0.92 -33.39
C MET A 2 -29.85 1.04 -31.93
N LYS A 3 -29.14 0.26 -31.08
CA LYS A 3 -29.01 0.39 -29.63
C LYS A 3 -28.39 1.75 -29.27
N LYS A 4 -29.01 2.52 -28.37
CA LYS A 4 -28.32 3.57 -27.62
C LYS A 4 -27.62 2.94 -26.42
N LYS A 5 -26.30 2.71 -26.52
CA LYS A 5 -25.43 2.53 -25.35
C LYS A 5 -25.12 3.92 -24.82
N GLY A 6 -25.66 4.26 -23.66
CA GLY A 6 -25.38 5.50 -22.96
C GLY A 6 -24.02 5.42 -22.26
N SER A 7 -23.13 6.34 -22.65
CA SER A 7 -22.18 7.06 -21.79
C SER A 7 -21.61 6.32 -20.58
N TYR A 8 -20.44 5.71 -20.74
CA TYR A 8 -19.50 5.57 -19.63
C TYR A 8 -18.73 6.89 -19.56
N THR A 9 -18.98 7.66 -18.49
CA THR A 9 -18.20 8.87 -18.17
C THR A 9 -16.82 8.44 -17.68
N VAL A 10 -15.79 9.17 -18.10
CA VAL A 10 -14.36 8.89 -17.82
C VAL A 10 -14.08 8.72 -16.32
N ASP A 11 -14.85 9.37 -15.44
CA ASP A 11 -14.78 9.22 -13.98
C ASP A 11 -15.00 7.77 -13.45
N SER A 12 -15.70 6.90 -14.19
CA SER A 12 -16.03 5.56 -13.68
C SER A 12 -14.92 4.52 -13.85
N LEU A 13 -13.93 4.77 -14.71
CA LEU A 13 -12.83 3.83 -14.94
C LEU A 13 -11.73 4.02 -13.89
N GLU A 14 -11.40 5.28 -13.57
CA GLU A 14 -10.42 5.63 -12.55
C GLU A 14 -10.86 5.16 -11.16
N GLU A 15 -12.15 5.30 -10.82
CA GLU A 15 -12.70 4.81 -9.55
C GLU A 15 -12.66 3.27 -9.46
N VAL A 16 -12.87 2.56 -10.57
CA VAL A 16 -12.80 1.09 -10.61
C VAL A 16 -11.36 0.60 -10.45
N GLU A 17 -10.40 1.24 -11.13
CA GLU A 17 -8.98 0.90 -11.01
C GLU A 17 -8.47 1.20 -9.60
N LEU A 18 -8.81 2.36 -9.03
CA LEU A 18 -8.44 2.69 -7.65
C LEU A 18 -9.01 1.69 -6.65
N ASN A 19 -10.29 1.32 -6.79
CA ASN A 19 -10.93 0.33 -5.92
C ASN A 19 -10.25 -1.05 -6.04
N ALA A 20 -9.83 -1.45 -7.24
CA ALA A 20 -9.06 -2.68 -7.42
C ALA A 20 -7.70 -2.62 -6.69
N TYR A 21 -6.97 -1.51 -6.75
CA TYR A 21 -5.74 -1.33 -5.96
C TYR A 21 -5.98 -1.40 -4.46
N LEU A 22 -7.03 -0.74 -3.98
CA LEU A 22 -7.39 -0.75 -2.56
C LEU A 22 -7.78 -2.16 -2.11
N ASP A 23 -8.45 -2.94 -2.96
CA ASP A 23 -8.81 -4.32 -2.70
C ASP A 23 -7.60 -5.27 -2.62
N LEU A 24 -6.49 -4.92 -3.28
CA LEU A 24 -5.25 -5.70 -3.20
C LEU A 24 -4.42 -5.41 -1.94
N LEU A 25 -4.74 -4.35 -1.18
CA LEU A 25 -3.98 -4.04 0.03
C LEU A 25 -4.12 -5.13 1.11
N PRO A 26 -3.06 -5.44 1.87
CA PRO A 26 -3.17 -6.23 3.10
C PRO A 26 -4.24 -5.68 4.05
N GLU A 27 -4.96 -6.56 4.73
CA GLU A 27 -6.07 -6.15 5.62
C GLU A 27 -5.62 -5.17 6.71
N GLU A 28 -4.38 -5.30 7.20
CA GLU A 28 -3.79 -4.35 8.14
C GLU A 28 -3.79 -2.90 7.63
N ILE A 29 -3.51 -2.72 6.34
CA ILE A 29 -3.47 -1.40 5.69
C ILE A 29 -4.90 -0.93 5.43
N LYS A 30 -5.80 -1.82 5.00
CA LYS A 30 -7.22 -1.51 4.82
C LYS A 30 -7.86 -1.03 6.12
N ASP A 31 -7.64 -1.74 7.22
CA ASP A 31 -8.13 -1.37 8.55
C ASP A 31 -7.63 0.00 8.98
N PHE A 32 -6.35 0.29 8.74
CA PHE A 32 -5.79 1.61 9.01
C PHE A 32 -6.51 2.70 8.20
N TYR A 33 -6.72 2.50 6.90
CA TYR A 33 -7.45 3.49 6.08
C TYR A 33 -8.89 3.68 6.52
N ARG A 34 -9.61 2.60 6.90
CA ARG A 34 -10.99 2.69 7.42
C ARG A 34 -11.09 3.55 8.68
N GLU A 35 -10.05 3.54 9.51
CA GLU A 35 -9.97 4.31 10.77
C GLU A 35 -9.34 5.71 10.59
N THR A 36 -8.83 6.03 9.39
CA THR A 36 -8.11 7.28 9.12
C THR A 36 -9.06 8.34 8.58
N SER A 37 -9.08 9.50 9.25
CA SER A 37 -9.87 10.65 8.81
C SER A 37 -9.13 11.53 7.80
N GLU A 38 -9.85 12.42 7.11
CA GLU A 38 -9.23 13.45 6.25
C GLU A 38 -8.26 14.36 7.03
N ALA A 39 -8.56 14.62 8.31
CA ALA A 39 -7.69 15.40 9.19
C ALA A 39 -6.38 14.66 9.49
N ASP A 40 -6.45 13.33 9.70
CA ASP A 40 -5.26 12.50 9.86
C ASP A 40 -4.40 12.50 8.58
N LEU A 41 -5.01 12.35 7.40
CA LEU A 41 -4.31 12.43 6.12
C LEU A 41 -3.66 13.78 5.89
N SER A 42 -4.38 14.87 6.18
CA SER A 42 -3.87 16.23 6.07
C SER A 42 -2.67 16.47 7.00
N LEU A 43 -2.73 15.92 8.22
CA LEU A 43 -1.62 15.97 9.17
C LEU A 43 -0.41 15.19 8.67
N LEU A 44 -0.58 13.97 8.17
CA LEU A 44 0.53 13.19 7.60
C LEU A 44 1.14 13.88 6.38
N HIS A 45 0.32 14.47 5.51
CA HIS A 45 0.77 15.26 4.38
C HIS A 45 1.62 16.47 4.83
N GLY A 46 1.15 17.20 5.85
CA GLY A 46 1.90 18.33 6.41
C GLY A 46 3.22 17.93 7.10
N LEU A 47 3.37 16.66 7.50
CA LEU A 47 4.59 16.12 8.09
C LEU A 47 5.57 15.53 7.06
N ARG A 48 5.19 15.40 5.79
CA ARG A 48 5.98 14.71 4.74
C ARG A 48 7.46 15.10 4.73
N GLU A 49 7.77 16.40 4.71
CA GLU A 49 9.16 16.88 4.68
C GLU A 49 9.95 16.57 5.97
N GLN A 50 9.27 16.50 7.12
CA GLN A 50 9.91 16.14 8.39
C GLN A 50 10.18 14.63 8.49
N LEU A 51 9.34 13.83 7.82
CA LEU A 51 9.43 12.37 7.78
C LEU A 51 10.42 11.86 6.74
N LYS A 52 10.77 12.69 5.74
CA LYS A 52 11.69 12.31 4.67
C LYS A 52 13.05 11.86 5.23
N GLY A 53 13.46 10.65 4.87
CA GLY A 53 14.74 10.05 5.30
C GLY A 53 14.82 9.66 6.78
N LYS A 54 13.69 9.69 7.51
CA LYS A 54 13.61 9.24 8.90
C LYS A 54 13.37 7.74 8.96
N ASN A 55 13.99 7.10 9.95
CA ASN A 55 13.67 5.71 10.24
C ASN A 55 12.33 5.60 10.99
N GLU A 56 11.81 4.37 11.11
CA GLU A 56 10.53 4.07 11.78
C GLU A 56 10.40 4.72 13.17
N GLN A 57 11.45 4.64 14.00
CA GLN A 57 11.41 5.17 15.37
C GLN A 57 11.37 6.70 15.39
N GLU A 58 12.09 7.35 14.50
CA GLU A 58 12.08 8.81 14.35
C GLU A 58 10.73 9.30 13.80
N SER A 59 10.23 8.66 12.74
CA SER A 59 8.92 8.94 12.16
C SER A 59 7.81 8.81 13.18
N PHE A 60 7.82 7.73 13.97
CA PHE A 60 6.86 7.52 15.06
C PHE A 60 6.91 8.66 16.09
N ARG A 61 8.09 9.11 16.50
CA ARG A 61 8.22 10.22 17.47
C ARG A 61 7.67 11.53 16.91
N ILE A 62 7.95 11.85 15.65
CA ILE A 62 7.45 13.06 14.99
C ILE A 62 5.92 13.04 14.93
N ILE A 63 5.33 11.94 14.44
CA ILE A 63 3.88 11.81 14.33
C ILE A 63 3.24 11.80 15.72
N LYS A 64 3.85 11.14 16.71
CA LYS A 64 3.32 11.08 18.08
C LYS A 64 3.30 12.45 18.76
N ALA A 65 4.31 13.29 18.49
CA ALA A 65 4.35 14.66 18.98
C ALA A 65 3.24 15.53 18.38
N ALA A 66 2.87 15.29 17.12
CA ALA A 66 1.79 16.01 16.45
C ALA A 66 0.40 15.45 16.80
N HIS A 67 0.24 14.13 16.81
CA HIS A 67 -1.02 13.43 17.04
C HIS A 67 -0.79 12.00 17.54
N ALA A 68 -0.73 11.84 18.88
CA ALA A 68 -0.44 10.55 19.51
C ALA A 68 -1.37 9.40 19.09
N PRO A 69 -2.72 9.57 18.97
CA PRO A 69 -3.59 8.48 18.55
C PRO A 69 -3.27 7.96 17.14
N LEU A 70 -2.95 8.86 16.20
CA LEU A 70 -2.60 8.48 14.83
C LEU A 70 -1.27 7.71 14.79
N ALA A 71 -0.29 8.16 15.57
CA ALA A 71 0.99 7.46 15.68
C ALA A 71 0.84 6.03 16.19
N GLU A 72 -0.01 5.80 17.21
CA GLU A 72 -0.26 4.46 17.74
C GLU A 72 -1.03 3.58 16.75
N ARG A 73 -1.99 4.12 15.98
CA ARG A 73 -2.66 3.38 14.89
C ARG A 73 -1.68 2.99 13.78
N LEU A 74 -0.84 3.92 13.31
CA LEU A 74 0.20 3.64 12.31
C LEU A 74 1.18 2.56 12.80
N LYS A 75 1.67 2.69 14.03
CA LYS A 75 2.56 1.70 14.63
C LYS A 75 1.89 0.33 14.74
N THR A 76 0.61 0.29 15.10
CA THR A 76 -0.15 -0.96 15.20
C THR A 76 -0.28 -1.64 13.83
N MET A 77 -0.65 -0.89 12.80
CA MET A 77 -0.73 -1.38 11.42
C MET A 77 0.62 -1.94 10.95
N TYR A 78 1.69 -1.14 11.08
CA TYR A 78 3.04 -1.54 10.68
C TYR A 78 3.51 -2.79 11.44
N THR A 79 3.31 -2.82 12.76
CA THR A 79 3.69 -3.96 13.60
C THR A 79 2.97 -5.24 13.16
N LYS A 80 1.66 -5.19 12.93
CA LYS A 80 0.87 -6.36 12.50
C LYS A 80 1.32 -6.85 11.11
N LEU A 81 1.53 -5.92 10.18
CA LEU A 81 1.99 -6.22 8.83
C LEU A 81 3.34 -6.94 8.86
N PHE A 82 4.34 -6.34 9.51
CA PHE A 82 5.67 -6.92 9.59
C PHE A 82 5.73 -8.19 10.45
N GLN A 83 4.87 -8.35 11.44
CA GLN A 83 4.73 -9.63 12.15
C GLN A 83 4.30 -10.77 11.23
N LYS A 84 3.41 -10.51 10.26
CA LYS A 84 3.03 -11.51 9.24
C LYS A 84 4.18 -11.77 8.27
N ILE A 85 4.82 -10.71 7.75
CA ILE A 85 5.95 -10.84 6.81
C ILE A 85 7.11 -11.63 7.45
N ASN A 86 7.44 -11.35 8.70
CA ASN A 86 8.55 -12.01 9.40
C ASN A 86 8.32 -13.50 9.67
N LYS A 87 7.06 -13.99 9.61
CA LYS A 87 6.72 -15.40 9.75
C LYS A 87 6.89 -16.20 8.45
N LEU A 88 6.99 -15.52 7.30
CA LEU A 88 7.23 -16.17 6.03
C LEU A 88 8.63 -16.78 5.99
N SER A 89 8.82 -17.76 5.09
CA SER A 89 10.12 -18.26 4.71
C SER A 89 10.97 -17.17 4.02
N GLU A 90 12.28 -17.37 3.97
CA GLU A 90 13.23 -16.31 3.59
C GLU A 90 12.97 -15.70 2.21
N LYS A 91 12.61 -16.51 1.21
CA LYS A 91 12.34 -16.03 -0.16
C LYS A 91 11.12 -15.08 -0.23
N PRO A 92 9.91 -15.50 0.16
CA PRO A 92 8.74 -14.61 0.15
C PRO A 92 8.87 -13.42 1.10
N LYS A 93 9.53 -13.59 2.25
CA LYS A 93 9.86 -12.49 3.16
C LYS A 93 10.74 -11.44 2.48
N THR A 94 11.83 -11.87 1.83
CA THR A 94 12.75 -10.98 1.12
C THR A 94 12.02 -10.25 0.00
N TYR A 95 11.17 -10.95 -0.76
CA TYR A 95 10.36 -10.34 -1.81
C TYR A 95 9.47 -9.22 -1.27
N LEU A 96 8.61 -9.50 -0.27
CA LEU A 96 7.70 -8.48 0.29
C LEU A 96 8.46 -7.33 0.96
N THR A 97 9.57 -7.61 1.64
CA THR A 97 10.40 -6.57 2.26
C THR A 97 10.98 -5.64 1.21
N ASN A 98 11.47 -6.18 0.09
CA ASN A 98 11.99 -5.38 -1.02
C ASN A 98 10.89 -4.58 -1.73
N LEU A 99 9.69 -5.17 -1.88
CA LEU A 99 8.54 -4.48 -2.45
C LEU A 99 8.16 -3.27 -1.60
N ILE A 100 7.95 -3.47 -0.29
CA ILE A 100 7.56 -2.40 0.65
C ILE A 100 8.60 -1.30 0.68
N ARG A 101 9.88 -1.64 0.85
CA ARG A 101 10.95 -0.64 0.88
C ARG A 101 10.97 0.23 -0.38
N ARG A 102 10.76 -0.37 -1.56
CA ARG A 102 10.72 0.39 -2.82
C ARG A 102 9.50 1.29 -2.92
N ILE A 103 8.35 0.87 -2.36
CA ILE A 103 7.13 1.67 -2.29
C ILE A 103 7.28 2.83 -1.31
N GLU A 104 7.92 2.61 -0.15
CA GLU A 104 8.19 3.64 0.86
C GLU A 104 9.08 4.77 0.31
N ASP A 105 9.99 4.44 -0.62
CA ASP A 105 10.87 5.39 -1.29
C ASP A 105 10.20 6.15 -2.45
N ILE A 106 8.92 5.88 -2.76
CA ILE A 106 8.20 6.58 -3.84
C ILE A 106 7.91 8.02 -3.45
N ASP A 107 8.53 8.95 -4.18
CA ASP A 107 8.17 10.35 -4.20
C ASP A 107 7.14 10.57 -5.32
N ALA A 108 5.91 10.94 -4.97
CA ALA A 108 4.83 11.19 -5.93
C ALA A 108 4.11 12.52 -5.70
N GLU A 109 3.64 13.12 -6.79
CA GLU A 109 2.92 14.42 -6.77
C GLU A 109 1.40 14.24 -6.68
N SER A 110 0.88 13.09 -7.10
CA SER A 110 -0.54 12.72 -7.04
C SER A 110 -0.71 11.24 -6.71
N LEU A 111 -1.94 10.82 -6.41
CA LEU A 111 -2.27 9.41 -6.19
C LEU A 111 -2.07 8.58 -7.47
N GLU A 112 -2.46 9.11 -8.63
CA GLU A 112 -2.28 8.45 -9.94
C GLU A 112 -0.79 8.22 -10.25
N ASP A 113 0.05 9.25 -10.05
CA ASP A 113 1.50 9.14 -10.21
C ASP A 113 2.10 8.13 -9.21
N TRP A 114 1.56 8.10 -7.98
CA TRP A 114 1.96 7.11 -6.99
C TRP A 114 1.61 5.69 -7.43
N LEU A 115 0.37 5.44 -7.88
CA LEU A 115 -0.08 4.12 -8.36
C LEU A 115 0.75 3.63 -9.55
N ALA A 116 0.96 4.49 -10.56
CA ALA A 116 1.80 4.16 -11.70
C ALA A 116 3.25 3.83 -11.30
N LYS A 117 3.79 4.49 -10.27
CA LYS A 117 5.12 4.18 -9.71
C LYS A 117 5.12 2.87 -8.92
N VAL A 118 4.05 2.55 -8.19
CA VAL A 118 3.88 1.25 -7.51
C VAL A 118 3.87 0.11 -8.52
N ASP A 119 3.12 0.24 -9.62
CA ASP A 119 3.12 -0.76 -10.70
C ASP A 119 4.50 -0.97 -11.28
N LYS A 120 5.19 0.14 -11.58
CA LYS A 120 6.55 0.08 -12.09
C LYS A 120 7.48 -0.61 -11.11
N VAL A 121 7.34 -0.36 -9.81
CA VAL A 121 8.10 -1.04 -8.76
C VAL A 121 7.81 -2.54 -8.78
N ALA A 122 6.54 -2.94 -8.84
CA ALA A 122 6.13 -4.33 -8.90
C ALA A 122 6.73 -5.01 -10.14
N VAL A 123 6.45 -4.49 -11.35
CA VAL A 123 6.97 -5.03 -12.63
C VAL A 123 8.50 -5.14 -12.63
N THR A 124 9.19 -4.12 -12.11
CA THR A 124 10.67 -4.13 -12.05
C THR A 124 11.20 -5.17 -11.06
N LEU A 125 10.50 -5.41 -9.94
CA LEU A 125 10.88 -6.45 -8.98
C LEU A 125 10.61 -7.85 -9.56
N GLY A 126 9.64 -7.96 -10.46
CA GLY A 126 9.23 -9.18 -11.13
C GLY A 126 8.38 -10.08 -10.23
N LYS A 127 7.80 -11.12 -10.82
CA LYS A 127 6.99 -12.11 -10.08
C LYS A 127 7.92 -13.06 -9.30
N PRO A 128 7.66 -13.33 -8.00
CA PRO A 128 8.40 -14.34 -7.26
C PRO A 128 8.05 -15.74 -7.78
N ASP A 129 8.83 -16.76 -7.43
CA ASP A 129 8.50 -18.13 -7.83
C ASP A 129 7.15 -18.59 -7.25
N GLN A 130 6.52 -19.59 -7.87
CA GLN A 130 5.16 -20.00 -7.50
C GLN A 130 5.03 -20.46 -6.04
N ALA A 131 6.06 -21.08 -5.47
CA ALA A 131 6.03 -21.50 -4.07
C ALA A 131 6.02 -20.27 -3.14
N SER A 132 6.84 -19.27 -3.44
CA SER A 132 6.85 -17.99 -2.74
C SER A 132 5.51 -17.26 -2.87
N GLN A 133 4.89 -17.22 -4.06
CA GLN A 133 3.55 -16.64 -4.25
C GLN A 133 2.49 -17.34 -3.39
N ASN A 134 2.45 -18.67 -3.43
CA ASN A 134 1.46 -19.45 -2.67
C ASN A 134 1.57 -19.21 -1.16
N GLU A 135 2.79 -19.11 -0.64
CA GLU A 135 3.03 -18.83 0.78
C GLU A 135 2.59 -17.39 1.14
N ILE A 136 2.89 -16.42 0.28
CA ILE A 136 2.42 -15.04 0.44
C ILE A 136 0.90 -15.00 0.45
N LEU A 137 0.21 -15.63 -0.52
CA LEU A 137 -1.24 -15.64 -0.62
C LEU A 137 -1.91 -16.35 0.56
N THR A 138 -1.26 -17.37 1.14
CA THR A 138 -1.74 -18.00 2.37
C THR A 138 -1.73 -17.02 3.56
N THR A 139 -0.76 -16.11 3.59
CA THR A 139 -0.59 -15.13 4.68
C THR A 139 -1.35 -13.82 4.43
N PHE A 140 -1.47 -13.44 3.16
CA PHE A 140 -2.08 -12.22 2.65
C PHE A 140 -3.01 -12.56 1.48
N PRO A 141 -4.20 -13.12 1.77
CA PRO A 141 -5.13 -13.55 0.70
C PRO A 141 -5.63 -12.40 -0.17
N THR A 142 -5.59 -11.15 0.32
CA THR A 142 -6.00 -9.98 -0.45
C THR A 142 -5.07 -9.68 -1.61
N LEU A 143 -3.85 -10.22 -1.63
CA LEU A 143 -2.93 -10.10 -2.77
C LEU A 143 -3.26 -11.06 -3.93
N ASP A 144 -4.40 -11.75 -3.88
CA ASP A 144 -4.86 -12.57 -4.99
C ASP A 144 -5.06 -11.69 -6.23
N GLY A 145 -4.48 -12.11 -7.35
CA GLY A 145 -4.44 -11.31 -8.58
C GLY A 145 -3.37 -10.21 -8.65
N PHE A 146 -2.59 -9.97 -7.58
CA PHE A 146 -1.55 -8.92 -7.58
C PHE A 146 -0.50 -9.10 -8.70
N TRP A 147 -0.25 -10.34 -9.12
CA TRP A 147 0.73 -10.66 -10.17
C TRP A 147 0.11 -11.12 -11.49
N ASP A 148 -1.17 -10.85 -11.73
CA ASP A 148 -1.84 -11.33 -12.95
C ASP A 148 -1.48 -10.50 -14.19
N ASP A 149 -1.18 -9.21 -13.98
CA ASP A 149 -0.83 -8.25 -15.04
C ASP A 149 0.68 -7.95 -15.14
N MET A 150 1.52 -8.76 -14.47
CA MET A 150 2.99 -8.66 -14.46
C MET A 150 3.66 -9.67 -15.39
#